data_AF-A0A7X8SVY6-F1
#
_entry.id   AF-A0A7X8SVY6-F1
#
_cell.length_a   1.000
_cell.length_b   1.000
_cell.length_c   1.000
_cell.angle_alpha   90.00
_cell.angle_beta   90.00
_cell.angle_gamma   90.00
#
_symmetry.space_group_name_H-M   'P 1'
#
loop_
_entity.id
_entity.type
_entity.pdbx_description
1 polymer ?
#
loop_
_entity_poly.entity_id
_entity_poly.type
_entity_poly.pdbx_seq_one_letter_code
_entity_poly.pdbx_strand_id
1 'polypeptide(L)'
;MVDISLETPEQTDARLRRLMPRTTLRTFERPYGFVEFDLDGFPAQVSPEALAIIRNEHCWSQLVPVKGGGEQFQIFSFHFPPGEDNSGFVGWLASHLKNKFGTGVFVICGQDSDRGGIYDYWGCPISLASGISAELANLRLSGG
;
A
#
# COMPACT_ATOMS: atom_id res chain seq x y z
N MET A 1 18.43 8.88 1.79
CA MET A 1 19.25 8.23 2.83
C MET A 1 18.32 7.26 3.54
N VAL A 2 18.66 5.98 3.60
CA VAL A 2 17.83 4.98 4.33
C VAL A 2 18.13 5.17 5.81
N ASP A 3 17.11 5.51 6.60
CA ASP A 3 17.27 5.65 8.04
C ASP A 3 17.31 4.25 8.67
N ILE A 4 18.38 3.94 9.41
CA ILE A 4 18.49 2.70 10.16
C ILE A 4 18.08 3.02 11.59
N SER A 5 16.83 2.73 11.93
CA SER A 5 16.32 2.92 13.29
C SER A 5 16.83 1.84 14.25
N LEU A 6 17.29 2.26 15.43
CA LEU A 6 17.69 1.41 16.56
C LEU A 6 16.58 1.32 17.63
N GLU A 7 15.35 1.69 17.28
CA GLU A 7 14.21 1.72 18.19
C GLU A 7 13.77 0.30 18.63
N THR A 8 13.23 0.21 19.86
CA THR A 8 12.49 -0.97 20.28
C THR A 8 11.14 -1.06 19.55
N PRO A 9 10.47 -2.24 19.54
CA PRO A 9 9.13 -2.38 18.97
C PRO A 9 8.11 -1.39 19.54
N GLU A 10 8.16 -1.11 20.85
CA GLU A 10 7.26 -0.18 21.53
C GLU A 10 7.52 1.28 21.12
N GLN A 11 8.79 1.65 20.95
CA GLN A 11 9.17 2.97 20.46
C GLN A 11 8.70 3.17 19.00
N THR A 12 8.89 2.14 18.17
CA THR A 12 8.43 2.12 16.78
C THR A 12 6.91 2.26 16.71
N ASP A 13 6.15 1.47 17.49
CA ASP A 13 4.69 1.55 17.54
C ASP A 13 4.23 2.95 17.97
N ALA A 14 4.81 3.50 19.04
CA ALA A 14 4.45 4.83 19.53
C ALA A 14 4.72 5.93 18.49
N ARG A 15 5.86 5.87 17.77
CA ARG A 15 6.20 6.83 16.70
C ARG A 15 5.24 6.70 15.52
N LEU A 16 5.02 5.49 15.02
CA LEU A 16 4.18 5.28 13.83
C LEU A 16 2.70 5.58 14.11
N ARG A 17 2.22 5.36 15.34
CA ARG A 17 0.89 5.84 15.77
C ARG A 17 0.76 7.35 15.72
N ARG A 18 1.80 8.11 16.09
CA ARG A 18 1.82 9.57 15.94
C ARG A 18 1.98 10.04 14.49
N LEU A 19 2.62 9.22 13.65
CA LEU A 19 2.74 9.50 12.21
C LEU A 19 1.40 9.35 11.49
N MET A 20 0.65 8.29 11.81
CA MET A 20 -0.54 7.86 11.08
C MET A 20 -1.60 8.96 10.84
N PRO A 21 -1.99 9.80 11.82
CA PRO A 21 -2.95 10.89 11.60
C PRO A 21 -2.50 11.89 10.52
N ARG A 22 -1.18 12.12 10.43
CA ARG A 22 -0.56 13.11 9.53
C ARG A 22 -0.26 12.53 8.14
N THR A 23 -0.28 11.20 8.00
CA THR A 23 -0.13 10.53 6.70
C THR A 23 -1.34 10.82 5.82
N THR A 24 -1.08 11.18 4.56
CA THR A 24 -2.14 11.29 3.56
C THR A 24 -2.54 9.89 3.12
N LEU A 25 -3.72 9.45 3.56
CA LEU A 25 -4.34 8.19 3.16
C LEU A 25 -5.43 8.47 2.13
N ARG A 26 -5.36 7.80 0.97
CA ARG A 26 -6.43 7.78 -0.04
C ARG A 26 -6.89 6.34 -0.27
N THR A 27 -8.20 6.13 -0.32
CA THR A 27 -8.82 4.86 -0.74
C THR A 27 -9.26 4.98 -2.19
N PHE A 28 -9.03 3.94 -3.00
CA PHE A 28 -9.48 3.90 -4.39
C PHE A 28 -10.85 3.24 -4.50
N GLU A 29 -11.82 3.88 -5.14
CA GLU A 29 -13.21 3.40 -5.15
C GLU A 29 -13.41 2.11 -5.95
N ARG A 30 -12.60 1.90 -6.99
CA ARG A 30 -12.65 0.71 -7.84
C ARG A 30 -11.81 -0.41 -7.23
N PRO A 31 -12.26 -1.68 -7.29
CA PRO A 31 -11.39 -2.81 -6.99
C PRO A 31 -10.32 -2.96 -8.09
N TYR A 32 -9.16 -3.47 -7.70
CA TYR A 32 -8.03 -3.73 -8.59
C TYR A 32 -7.70 -5.22 -8.60
N GLY A 33 -7.06 -5.67 -9.67
CA GLY A 33 -6.53 -7.02 -9.82
C GLY A 33 -5.25 -7.01 -10.63
N PHE A 34 -4.45 -8.05 -10.48
CA PHE A 34 -3.29 -8.29 -11.35
C PHE A 34 -3.75 -8.95 -12.65
N VAL A 35 -3.37 -8.35 -13.77
CA VAL A 35 -3.62 -8.88 -15.11
C VAL A 35 -2.29 -9.10 -15.80
N GLU A 36 -2.07 -10.30 -16.30
CA GLU A 36 -0.83 -10.69 -16.97
C GLU A 36 -0.93 -10.52 -18.49
N PHE A 37 0.21 -10.26 -19.13
CA PHE A 37 0.36 -10.30 -20.58
C PHE A 37 1.80 -10.69 -20.98
N ASP A 38 1.93 -11.17 -22.22
CA ASP A 38 3.20 -11.69 -22.74
C ASP A 38 4.31 -10.64 -22.80
N LEU A 39 5.57 -11.09 -22.72
CA LEU A 39 6.76 -10.22 -22.75
C LEU A 39 6.81 -9.33 -24.01
N ASP A 40 6.42 -9.89 -25.16
CA ASP A 40 6.39 -9.20 -26.46
C ASP A 40 5.16 -8.28 -26.62
N GLY A 41 4.24 -8.29 -25.64
CA GLY A 41 3.06 -7.44 -25.63
C GLY A 41 3.33 -6.00 -25.18
N PHE A 42 4.51 -5.71 -24.62
CA PHE A 42 4.86 -4.35 -24.20
C PHE A 42 5.43 -3.52 -25.36
N PRO A 43 5.02 -2.25 -25.54
CA PRO A 43 4.09 -1.48 -24.69
C PRO A 43 2.61 -1.59 -25.09
N ALA A 44 2.27 -2.30 -26.16
CA ALA A 44 0.93 -2.25 -26.76
C ALA A 44 -0.21 -2.68 -25.81
N GLN A 45 0.06 -3.57 -24.86
CA GLN A 45 -0.94 -4.10 -23.92
C GLN A 45 -0.92 -3.44 -22.54
N VAL A 46 -0.03 -2.47 -22.30
CA VAL A 46 0.02 -1.78 -21.01
C VAL A 46 -1.18 -0.84 -20.86
N SER A 47 -1.87 -0.91 -19.72
CA SER A 47 -2.98 -0.02 -19.43
C SER A 47 -2.46 1.33 -18.90
N PRO A 48 -2.98 2.46 -19.39
CA PRO A 48 -2.71 3.76 -18.78
C PRO A 48 -3.35 3.93 -17.39
N GLU A 49 -4.28 3.04 -17.01
CA GLU A 49 -4.86 3.00 -15.66
C GLU A 49 -4.08 2.11 -14.67
N ALA A 50 -2.98 1.49 -15.12
CA ALA A 50 -2.16 0.65 -14.24
C ALA A 50 -1.50 1.49 -13.14
N LEU A 51 -1.70 1.10 -11.88
CA LEU A 51 -0.99 1.69 -10.73
C LEU A 51 0.42 1.14 -10.60
N ALA A 52 0.66 -0.06 -11.12
CA ALA A 52 1.94 -0.73 -11.09
C ALA A 52 2.08 -1.68 -12.28
N ILE A 53 3.30 -1.82 -12.79
CA ILE A 53 3.67 -2.79 -13.81
C ILE A 53 4.95 -3.48 -13.32
N ILE A 54 4.89 -4.79 -13.19
CA ILE A 54 5.98 -5.63 -12.72
C ILE A 54 6.27 -6.66 -13.80
N ARG A 55 7.55 -6.87 -14.09
CA ARG A 55 8.00 -7.92 -15.01
C ARG A 55 8.63 -9.04 -14.21
N ASN A 56 8.30 -10.28 -14.54
CA ASN A 56 9.09 -11.44 -14.15
C ASN A 56 9.74 -12.08 -15.39
N GLU A 57 10.28 -13.29 -15.24
CA GLU A 57 10.97 -14.03 -16.29
C GLU A 57 10.06 -14.46 -17.45
N HIS A 58 8.74 -14.47 -17.26
CA HIS A 58 7.77 -15.09 -18.16
C HIS A 58 6.69 -14.14 -18.69
N CYS A 59 6.32 -13.11 -17.93
CA CYS A 59 5.24 -12.21 -18.27
C CYS A 59 5.44 -10.81 -17.66
N TRP A 60 4.64 -9.89 -18.17
CA TRP A 60 4.31 -8.65 -17.48
C TRP A 60 3.05 -8.88 -16.64
N SER A 61 3.00 -8.26 -15.47
CA SER A 61 1.83 -8.18 -14.60
C SER A 61 1.54 -6.72 -14.29
N GLN A 62 0.30 -6.30 -14.49
CA GLN A 62 -0.15 -4.93 -14.22
C GLN A 62 -1.29 -4.90 -13.21
N LEU A 63 -1.20 -4.00 -12.24
CA LEU A 63 -2.26 -3.76 -11.25
C LEU A 63 -3.24 -2.73 -11.80
N VAL A 64 -4.41 -3.18 -12.24
CA VAL A 64 -5.39 -2.35 -12.97
C VAL A 64 -6.78 -2.44 -12.33
N PRO A 65 -7.67 -1.45 -12.55
CA PRO A 65 -9.06 -1.55 -12.14
C PRO A 65 -9.76 -2.74 -12.82
N VAL A 66 -10.57 -3.49 -12.07
CA VAL A 66 -11.32 -4.64 -12.58
C VAL A 66 -12.81 -4.54 -12.22
N LYS A 67 -13.68 -5.24 -12.96
CA LYS A 67 -15.15 -5.24 -12.73
C LYS A 67 -15.69 -6.54 -12.13
N GLY A 68 -14.83 -7.51 -11.81
CA GLY A 68 -15.22 -8.82 -11.30
C GLY A 68 -14.29 -9.93 -11.82
N GLY A 69 -14.53 -11.16 -11.36
CA GLY A 69 -13.64 -12.31 -11.61
C GLY A 69 -12.39 -12.28 -10.73
N GLY A 70 -11.53 -13.29 -10.85
CA GLY A 70 -10.20 -13.36 -10.23
C GLY A 70 -10.12 -13.00 -8.74
N GLU A 71 -8.90 -12.75 -8.29
CA GLU A 71 -8.67 -12.11 -6.99
C GLU A 71 -8.82 -10.58 -7.13
N GLN A 72 -9.58 -9.99 -6.22
CA GLN A 72 -9.85 -8.55 -6.21
C GLN A 72 -9.36 -7.92 -4.92
N PHE A 73 -8.78 -6.73 -5.06
CA PHE A 73 -8.15 -6.00 -3.99
C PHE A 73 -8.74 -4.60 -3.85
N GLN A 74 -8.96 -4.20 -2.61
CA GLN A 74 -9.13 -2.80 -2.25
C GLN A 74 -7.75 -2.15 -2.19
N ILE A 75 -7.58 -1.03 -2.89
CA ILE A 75 -6.32 -0.28 -2.89
C ILE A 75 -6.42 0.95 -1.99
N PHE A 76 -5.33 1.18 -1.25
CA PHE A 76 -5.07 2.39 -0.49
C PHE A 76 -3.72 2.96 -0.92
N SER A 77 -3.54 4.27 -0.79
CA SER A 77 -2.21 4.88 -0.91
C SER A 77 -1.84 5.69 0.32
N PHE A 78 -0.59 5.61 0.71
CA PHE A 78 0.01 6.40 1.79
C PHE A 78 1.09 7.31 1.24
N HIS A 79 0.94 8.62 1.48
CA HIS A 79 2.01 9.60 1.32
C HIS A 79 2.37 10.17 2.68
N PHE A 80 3.65 10.14 2.99
CA PHE A 80 4.18 10.62 4.27
C PHE A 80 4.56 12.10 4.16
N PRO A 81 4.36 12.91 5.21
CA PRO A 81 4.80 14.29 5.19
C PRO A 81 6.33 14.38 5.03
N PRO A 82 6.84 15.44 4.37
CA PRO A 82 8.28 15.64 4.21
C PRO A 82 9.02 15.69 5.55
N GLY A 83 10.16 15.00 5.64
CA GLY A 83 11.01 14.99 6.83
C GLY A 83 10.53 14.08 7.97
N GLU A 84 9.43 13.36 7.77
CA GLU A 84 8.96 12.38 8.75
C GLU A 84 9.67 11.04 8.64
N ASP A 85 10.04 10.48 9.78
CA ASP A 85 10.57 9.14 9.85
C ASP A 85 9.43 8.11 9.78
N ASN A 86 9.31 7.48 8.61
CA ASN A 86 8.38 6.38 8.32
C ASN A 86 9.06 4.99 8.39
N SER A 87 10.28 4.91 8.91
CA SER A 87 11.02 3.64 9.03
C SER A 87 10.21 2.62 9.81
N GLY A 88 10.11 1.41 9.27
CA GLY A 88 9.34 0.31 9.84
C GLY A 88 7.83 0.36 9.60
N PHE A 89 7.30 1.39 8.92
CA PHE A 89 5.84 1.54 8.69
C PHE A 89 5.22 0.33 8.01
N VAL A 90 5.85 -0.20 6.96
CA VAL A 90 5.36 -1.37 6.23
C VAL A 90 5.23 -2.59 7.13
N GLY A 91 6.28 -2.90 7.89
CA GLY A 91 6.28 -4.03 8.82
C GLY A 91 5.22 -3.85 9.92
N TRP A 92 5.20 -2.68 10.55
CA TRP A 92 4.27 -2.35 11.64
C TRP A 92 2.80 -2.48 11.20
N LEU A 93 2.41 -1.84 10.10
CA LEU A 93 1.02 -1.86 9.65
C LEU A 93 0.62 -3.27 9.15
N ALA A 94 1.50 -3.96 8.41
CA ALA A 94 1.23 -5.32 7.96
C ALA A 94 1.03 -6.28 9.15
N SER A 95 1.89 -6.22 10.16
CA SER A 95 1.76 -7.01 11.39
C SER A 95 0.47 -6.68 12.15
N HIS A 96 0.13 -5.40 12.28
CA HIS A 96 -1.11 -4.96 12.92
C HIS A 96 -2.35 -5.53 12.22
N LEU A 97 -2.42 -5.41 10.88
CA LEU A 97 -3.53 -5.92 10.09
C LEU A 97 -3.59 -7.47 10.10
N LYS A 98 -2.44 -8.15 10.08
CA LYS A 98 -2.37 -9.61 10.20
C LYS A 98 -2.92 -10.09 11.54
N ASN A 99 -2.52 -9.45 12.63
CA ASN A 99 -2.97 -9.82 13.98
C ASN A 99 -4.46 -9.56 14.18
N LYS A 100 -5.00 -8.49 13.59
CA LYS A 100 -6.40 -8.09 13.76
C LYS A 100 -7.38 -8.81 12.83
N PHE A 101 -7.00 -9.02 11.57
CA PHE A 101 -7.89 -9.55 10.52
C PHE A 101 -7.44 -10.90 9.96
N GLY A 102 -6.29 -11.43 10.38
CA GLY A 102 -5.75 -12.69 9.86
C GLY A 102 -5.22 -12.60 8.42
N THR A 103 -5.14 -11.40 7.84
CA THR A 103 -4.89 -11.20 6.41
C THR A 103 -3.43 -10.89 6.08
N GLY A 104 -3.03 -11.25 4.86
CA GLY A 104 -1.88 -10.65 4.20
C GLY A 104 -2.28 -9.35 3.48
N VAL A 105 -1.26 -8.57 3.13
CA VAL A 105 -1.35 -7.39 2.26
C VAL A 105 -0.17 -7.42 1.30
N PHE A 106 -0.32 -6.80 0.15
CA PHE A 106 0.83 -6.47 -0.69
C PHE A 106 1.09 -4.97 -0.64
N VAL A 107 2.35 -4.59 -0.88
CA VAL A 107 2.78 -3.20 -0.90
C VAL A 107 3.60 -2.97 -2.17
N ILE A 108 3.32 -1.88 -2.86
CA ILE A 108 4.05 -1.42 -4.04
C ILE A 108 4.52 0.00 -3.77
N CYS A 109 5.83 0.18 -3.66
CA CYS A 109 6.43 1.50 -3.42
C CYS A 109 6.62 2.23 -4.75
N GLY A 110 6.34 3.53 -4.75
CA GLY A 110 6.68 4.46 -5.82
C GLY A 110 7.48 5.65 -5.29
N GLN A 111 8.00 6.46 -6.21
CA GLN A 111 8.71 7.71 -5.90
C GLN A 111 7.94 8.88 -6.52
N ASP A 112 7.54 9.84 -5.69
CA ASP A 112 6.94 11.11 -6.08
C ASP A 112 7.68 12.25 -5.36
N SER A 113 8.72 12.77 -6.00
CA SER A 113 9.57 13.82 -5.43
C SER A 113 8.81 15.12 -5.16
N ASP A 114 7.71 15.38 -5.88
CA ASP A 114 6.87 16.56 -5.67
C ASP A 114 5.95 16.40 -4.44
N ARG A 115 5.83 15.18 -3.90
CA ARG A 115 4.97 14.84 -2.74
C ARG A 115 5.72 14.17 -1.59
N GLY A 116 6.97 14.56 -1.38
CA GLY A 116 7.75 14.12 -0.22
C GLY A 116 8.53 12.81 -0.44
N GLY A 117 8.56 12.28 -1.66
CA GLY A 117 9.39 11.15 -2.04
C GLY A 117 8.63 9.83 -2.09
N ILE A 118 9.07 8.84 -1.31
CA ILE A 118 8.53 7.48 -1.38
C ILE A 118 7.08 7.48 -0.88
N TYR A 119 6.21 6.84 -1.65
CA TYR A 119 4.82 6.56 -1.28
C TYR A 119 4.51 5.08 -1.52
N ASP A 120 3.45 4.59 -0.89
CA ASP A 120 3.08 3.19 -0.97
C ASP A 120 1.66 3.02 -1.48
N TYR A 121 1.45 2.14 -2.45
CA TYR A 121 0.16 1.49 -2.68
C TYR A 121 0.06 0.21 -1.87
N TRP A 122 -1.07 0.02 -1.20
CA TRP A 122 -1.38 -1.15 -0.40
C TRP A 122 -2.62 -1.83 -0.94
N GLY A 123 -2.56 -3.15 -1.08
CA GLY A 123 -3.70 -3.97 -1.47
C GLY A 123 -4.09 -4.95 -0.37
N CYS A 124 -5.39 -5.04 -0.09
CA CYS A 124 -5.98 -6.08 0.75
C CYS A 124 -7.13 -6.78 0.03
N PRO A 125 -7.48 -8.03 0.39
CA PRO A 125 -8.64 -8.71 -0.18
C PRO A 125 -9.92 -7.87 -0.04
N ILE A 126 -10.72 -7.81 -1.10
CA ILE A 126 -11.93 -6.98 -1.15
C ILE A 126 -12.94 -7.34 -0.04
N SER A 127 -12.98 -8.61 0.39
CA SER A 127 -13.84 -9.10 1.48
C SER A 127 -13.52 -8.48 2.84
N LEU A 128 -12.31 -7.95 3.04
CA LEU A 128 -11.86 -7.30 4.27
C LEU A 128 -11.77 -5.78 4.16
N ALA A 129 -12.10 -5.22 2.99
CA ALA A 129 -11.92 -3.81 2.67
C ALA A 129 -12.60 -2.86 3.67
N SER A 130 -13.84 -3.16 4.06
CA SER A 130 -14.61 -2.35 5.00
C SER A 130 -13.99 -2.35 6.40
N GLY A 131 -13.63 -3.52 6.91
CA GLY A 131 -13.00 -3.67 8.23
C GLY A 131 -11.63 -2.99 8.30
N ILE A 132 -10.81 -3.15 7.26
CA ILE A 132 -9.49 -2.51 7.18
C ILE A 132 -9.65 -0.99 7.04
N SER A 133 -10.57 -0.51 6.21
CA SER A 133 -10.83 0.94 6.07
C SER A 133 -11.25 1.57 7.39
N ALA A 134 -12.13 0.92 8.15
CA ALA A 134 -12.54 1.36 9.48
C ALA A 134 -11.35 1.38 10.46
N GLU A 135 -10.46 0.39 10.39
CA GLU A 135 -9.28 0.35 11.25
C GLU A 135 -8.25 1.41 10.90
N LEU A 136 -8.00 1.66 9.61
CA LEU A 136 -7.13 2.74 9.18
C LEU A 136 -7.67 4.09 9.66
N ALA A 137 -9.00 4.30 9.60
CA ALA A 137 -9.63 5.48 10.16
C ALA A 137 -9.43 5.57 11.69
N ASN A 138 -9.59 4.46 12.42
CA ASN A 138 -9.37 4.38 13.85
C ASN A 138 -7.93 4.73 14.25
N LEU A 139 -6.93 4.17 13.55
CA LEU A 139 -5.51 4.47 13.79
C LEU A 139 -5.17 5.95 13.54
N ARG A 140 -5.88 6.61 12.61
CA ARG A 140 -5.74 8.05 12.37
C ARG A 140 -6.40 8.92 13.44
N LEU A 141 -7.44 8.42 14.12
CA LEU A 141 -8.10 9.14 15.22
C LEU A 141 -7.38 8.94 16.56
N SER A 142 -6.82 7.75 16.79
CA SER A 142 -6.22 7.35 18.06
C SER A 142 -4.77 7.86 18.26
N GLY A 143 -4.18 8.50 17.24
CA GLY A 143 -2.81 9.02 17.27
C GLY A 143 -2.68 10.50 17.65
N GLY A 144 -3.79 11.13 18.08
CA GLY A 144 -3.85 12.52 18.55
C GLY A 144 -3.67 12.66 20.06
#